data_AF-A0A8S3WMC6-F1
#
_entry.id   AF-A0A8S3WMC6-F1
#
_cell.length_a   1.000
_cell.length_b   1.000
_cell.length_c   1.000
_cell.angle_alpha   90.00
_cell.angle_beta   90.00
_cell.angle_gamma   90.00
#
_symmetry.space_group_name_H-M   'P 1'
#
loop_
_entity.id
_entity.type
_entity.pdbx_description
1 polymer ?
#
loop_
_entity_poly.entity_id
_entity_poly.type
_entity_poly.pdbx_seq_one_letter_code
_entity_poly.pdbx_strand_id
1 'polypeptide(L)'
;MQSVRDHINSVPRIESHYTRANITREFIDGDLTVKELHRNYVFSTGTMPSATFDTYYRIINTEFNLSFFVPKKDQCDLCESYKNAVGEDQLKLKEACEEHLKQKYLSKKEKTKDIELVKEDCNNIVAIYDLQAVMPVSIRYSSAFFTNQS
;
A
#
# COMPACT_ATOMS: atom_id res chain seq x y z
N MET A 1 23.92 -9.88 -19.80
CA MET A 1 23.60 -8.87 -18.77
C MET A 1 22.87 -7.66 -19.36
N GLN A 2 23.21 -7.19 -20.57
CA GLN A 2 22.45 -6.12 -21.22
C GLN A 2 20.96 -6.45 -21.38
N SER A 3 20.64 -7.70 -21.73
CA SER A 3 19.28 -8.22 -21.80
C SER A 3 18.43 -8.00 -20.53
N VAL A 4 19.04 -8.03 -19.35
CA VAL A 4 18.36 -7.77 -18.06
C VAL A 4 18.01 -6.29 -17.93
N ARG A 5 18.96 -5.41 -18.29
CA ARG A 5 18.73 -3.95 -18.28
C ARG A 5 17.64 -3.55 -19.26
N ASP A 6 17.65 -4.14 -20.46
CA ASP A 6 16.67 -3.85 -21.50
C ASP A 6 15.26 -4.27 -21.05
N HIS A 7 15.14 -5.42 -20.36
CA HIS A 7 13.88 -5.86 -19.76
C HIS A 7 13.43 -4.95 -18.62
N ILE A 8 14.31 -4.55 -17.70
CA ILE A 8 13.92 -3.65 -16.59
C ILE A 8 13.46 -2.27 -17.12
N ASN A 9 14.03 -1.79 -18.22
CA ASN A 9 13.62 -0.54 -18.87
C ASN A 9 12.31 -0.65 -19.66
N SER A 10 11.87 -1.84 -20.05
CA SER A 10 10.58 -2.04 -20.71
C SER A 10 9.39 -2.14 -19.73
N VAL A 11 9.67 -2.30 -18.44
CA VAL A 11 8.63 -2.31 -17.38
C VAL A 11 8.08 -0.90 -17.19
N PRO A 12 6.75 -0.70 -17.26
CA PRO A 12 6.13 0.61 -17.05
C PRO A 12 6.43 1.12 -15.63
N ARG A 13 6.76 2.41 -15.53
CA ARG A 13 7.06 3.11 -14.29
C ARG A 13 5.88 4.02 -13.93
N ILE A 14 5.56 4.10 -12.65
CA ILE A 14 4.54 5.00 -12.12
C ILE A 14 5.16 6.40 -12.01
N GLU A 15 4.47 7.39 -12.58
CA GLU A 15 4.90 8.79 -12.53
C GLU A 15 4.92 9.33 -11.10
N SER A 16 5.82 10.30 -10.88
CA SER A 16 6.08 11.00 -9.63
C SER A 16 4.88 11.75 -9.04
N HIS A 17 3.71 11.77 -9.68
CA HIS A 17 2.50 12.39 -9.12
C HIS A 17 2.09 11.77 -7.76
N TYR A 18 2.49 10.52 -7.50
CA TYR A 18 2.34 9.88 -6.17
C TYR A 18 3.54 10.08 -5.23
N THR A 19 4.63 10.65 -5.73
CA THR A 19 5.87 10.88 -4.98
C THR A 19 5.99 12.38 -4.62
N ARG A 20 6.47 12.68 -3.42
CA ARG A 20 6.76 14.08 -3.04
C ARG A 20 7.83 14.62 -4.00
N ALA A 21 7.73 15.88 -4.42
CA ALA A 21 8.54 16.54 -5.46
C ALA A 21 10.09 16.44 -5.35
N ASN A 22 10.64 15.83 -4.29
CA ASN A 22 12.06 15.77 -3.98
C ASN A 22 12.69 14.36 -4.00
N ILE A 23 11.98 13.32 -4.47
CA ILE A 23 12.56 11.96 -4.58
C ILE A 23 12.78 11.60 -6.06
N THR A 24 14.04 11.41 -6.44
CA THR A 24 14.48 10.88 -7.76
C THR A 24 14.28 9.36 -7.88
N ARG A 25 13.42 8.78 -7.04
CA ARG A 25 13.17 7.34 -6.98
C ARG A 25 11.99 6.99 -7.88
N GLU A 26 12.19 5.98 -8.70
CA GLU A 26 11.19 5.50 -9.65
C GLU A 26 10.41 4.34 -9.03
N PHE A 27 9.11 4.28 -9.30
CA PHE A 27 8.25 3.28 -8.71
C PHE A 27 7.67 2.35 -9.78
N ILE A 28 7.68 1.05 -9.50
CA ILE A 28 6.96 0.02 -10.26
C ILE A 28 5.67 -0.28 -9.51
N ASP A 29 4.61 -0.70 -10.20
CA ASP A 29 3.37 -1.14 -9.59
C ASP A 29 3.60 -2.15 -8.45
N GLY A 30 2.86 -1.99 -7.36
CA GLY A 30 2.95 -2.81 -6.15
C GLY A 30 2.52 -4.24 -6.33
N ASP A 31 1.72 -4.49 -7.38
CA ASP A 31 1.27 -5.84 -7.74
C ASP A 31 2.37 -6.66 -8.43
N LEU A 32 3.50 -6.04 -8.80
CA LEU A 32 4.65 -6.73 -9.36
C LEU A 32 5.75 -6.88 -8.31
N THR A 33 6.27 -8.08 -8.12
CA THR A 33 7.47 -8.33 -7.30
C THR A 33 8.72 -8.54 -8.17
N VAL A 34 9.92 -8.40 -7.59
CA VAL A 34 11.19 -8.73 -8.29
C VAL A 34 11.18 -10.16 -8.84
N LYS A 35 10.51 -11.09 -8.15
CA LYS A 35 10.37 -12.48 -8.58
C LYS A 35 9.48 -12.60 -9.83
N GLU A 36 8.38 -11.86 -9.88
CA GLU A 36 7.51 -11.83 -11.07
C GLU A 36 8.19 -11.14 -12.25
N LEU A 37 8.95 -10.07 -12.01
CA LEU A 37 9.78 -9.46 -13.05
C LEU A 37 10.81 -10.44 -13.61
N HIS A 38 11.51 -11.18 -12.75
CA HIS A 38 12.43 -12.22 -13.21
C HIS A 38 11.71 -13.34 -13.97
N ARG A 39 10.52 -13.77 -13.52
CA ARG A 39 9.70 -14.76 -14.23
C ARG A 39 9.29 -14.26 -15.62
N ASN A 40 8.86 -13.01 -15.73
CA ASN A 40 8.52 -12.38 -17.00
C ASN A 40 9.74 -12.23 -17.92
N TYR A 41 10.90 -11.90 -17.36
CA TYR A 41 12.17 -11.87 -18.08
C TYR A 41 12.50 -13.25 -18.66
N VAL A 42 12.49 -14.31 -17.83
CA VAL A 42 12.76 -15.68 -18.28
C VAL A 42 11.77 -16.13 -19.35
N PHE A 43 10.48 -15.79 -19.17
CA PHE A 43 9.44 -16.08 -20.16
C PHE A 43 9.70 -15.36 -21.49
N SER A 44 10.10 -14.08 -21.45
CA SER A 44 10.42 -13.30 -22.65
C SER A 44 11.68 -13.77 -23.39
N THR A 45 12.63 -14.40 -22.67
CA THR A 45 13.85 -14.95 -23.27
C THR A 45 13.65 -16.31 -23.94
N GLY A 46 12.52 -16.99 -23.70
CA GLY A 46 12.21 -18.29 -24.30
C GLY A 46 13.30 -19.34 -24.02
N THR A 47 13.91 -19.88 -25.08
CA THR A 47 14.97 -20.90 -25.01
C THR A 47 16.40 -20.33 -24.88
N MET A 48 16.56 -19.00 -24.85
CA MET A 48 17.87 -18.37 -24.73
C MET A 48 18.40 -18.46 -23.30
N PRO A 49 19.73 -18.46 -23.10
CA PRO A 49 20.31 -18.46 -21.77
C PRO A 49 19.88 -17.22 -20.97
N SER A 50 19.00 -17.43 -19.99
CA SER A 50 18.52 -16.39 -19.09
C SER A 50 19.47 -16.20 -17.91
N ALA A 51 19.58 -14.97 -17.40
CA ALA A 51 20.31 -14.67 -16.17
C ALA A 51 19.63 -15.33 -14.95
N THR A 52 20.45 -15.78 -14.00
CA THR A 52 19.96 -16.30 -12.71
C THR A 52 19.26 -15.20 -11.91
N PHE A 53 18.32 -15.61 -11.03
CA PHE A 53 17.61 -14.68 -10.16
C PHE A 53 18.56 -13.80 -9.34
N ASP A 54 19.64 -14.36 -8.80
CA ASP A 54 20.64 -13.61 -8.03
C ASP A 54 21.26 -12.46 -8.85
N THR A 55 21.64 -12.75 -10.10
CA THR A 55 22.22 -11.74 -10.99
C THR A 55 21.20 -10.67 -11.35
N TYR A 56 19.96 -11.07 -11.62
CA TYR A 56 18.85 -10.16 -11.90
C TYR A 56 18.56 -9.25 -10.70
N TYR A 57 18.48 -9.82 -9.50
CA TYR A 57 18.25 -9.13 -8.24
C TYR A 57 19.38 -8.17 -7.88
N ARG A 58 20.64 -8.53 -8.17
CA ARG A 58 21.76 -7.63 -7.98
C ARG A 58 21.64 -6.42 -8.90
N ILE A 59 21.44 -6.65 -10.21
CA ILE A 59 21.33 -5.57 -11.21
C ILE A 59 20.20 -4.59 -10.85
N ILE A 60 19.00 -5.09 -10.50
CA ILE A 60 17.86 -4.22 -10.18
C ILE A 60 18.10 -3.36 -8.93
N ASN A 61 18.87 -3.85 -7.94
CA ASN A 61 19.12 -3.10 -6.70
C ASN A 61 20.38 -2.23 -6.75
N THR A 62 21.37 -2.55 -7.60
CA THR A 62 22.62 -1.79 -7.69
C THR A 62 22.63 -0.77 -8.81
N GLU A 63 21.98 -1.08 -9.94
CA GLU A 63 22.00 -0.22 -11.14
C GLU A 63 20.73 0.64 -11.27
N PHE A 64 19.64 0.29 -10.58
CA PHE A 64 18.37 1.01 -10.65
C PHE A 64 17.92 1.47 -9.26
N ASN A 65 17.51 2.73 -9.13
CA ASN A 65 16.87 3.25 -7.92
C ASN A 65 15.34 3.03 -7.99
N LEU A 66 14.94 1.76 -8.15
CA LEU A 66 13.55 1.35 -8.26
C LEU A 66 12.98 0.95 -6.90
N SER A 67 11.69 1.19 -6.69
CA SER A 67 10.95 0.66 -5.55
C SER A 67 9.56 0.22 -5.98
N PHE A 68 9.01 -0.76 -5.28
CA PHE A 68 7.64 -1.22 -5.54
C PHE A 68 6.67 -0.30 -4.82
N PHE A 69 5.71 0.25 -5.56
CA PHE A 69 4.70 1.14 -5.04
C PHE A 69 3.77 0.36 -4.14
N VAL A 70 3.90 0.52 -2.83
CA VAL A 70 2.91 -0.04 -1.93
C VAL A 70 1.74 0.94 -1.88
N PRO A 71 0.53 0.57 -2.33
CA PRO A 71 -0.64 1.41 -2.17
C PRO A 71 -0.74 1.82 -0.71
N LYS A 72 -0.90 3.13 -0.46
CA LYS A 72 -1.06 3.66 0.89
C LYS A 72 -2.37 3.11 1.48
N LYS A 73 -2.28 1.98 2.16
CA LYS A 73 -3.43 1.29 2.74
C LYS A 73 -4.01 2.14 3.89
N ASP A 74 -5.33 2.25 3.93
CA ASP A 74 -6.15 2.77 5.05
C ASP A 74 -5.53 3.95 5.81
N GLN A 75 -5.20 5.01 5.08
CA GLN A 75 -4.78 6.25 5.71
C GLN A 75 -6.00 6.96 6.27
N CYS A 76 -6.05 7.13 7.59
CA CYS A 76 -7.08 7.93 8.23
C CYS A 76 -6.88 9.41 7.84
N ASP A 77 -7.92 10.04 7.27
CA ASP A 77 -7.90 11.44 6.84
C ASP A 77 -7.47 12.39 7.96
N LEU A 78 -7.91 12.14 9.20
CA LEU A 78 -7.51 12.93 10.37
C LEU A 78 -6.03 12.76 10.69
N CYS A 79 -5.49 11.54 10.60
CA CYS A 79 -4.07 11.29 10.82
C CYS A 79 -3.21 11.92 9.73
N GLU A 80 -3.61 11.85 8.47
CA GLU A 80 -2.84 12.42 7.35
C GLU A 80 -2.94 13.94 7.31
N SER A 81 -4.11 14.53 7.58
CA SER A 81 -4.26 15.99 7.72
C SER A 81 -3.38 16.53 8.85
N TYR A 82 -3.34 15.89 10.01
CA TYR A 82 -2.44 16.27 11.10
C TYR A 82 -0.94 16.17 10.71
N LYS A 83 -0.54 15.10 10.00
CA LYS A 83 0.85 14.94 9.54
C LYS A 83 1.28 15.97 8.50
N ASN A 84 0.36 16.39 7.64
CA ASN A 84 0.63 17.33 6.56
C ASN A 84 0.45 18.80 6.99
N ALA A 85 -0.25 19.06 8.09
CA ALA A 85 -0.40 20.41 8.64
C ALA A 85 0.90 20.91 9.28
N VAL A 86 1.14 22.23 9.18
CA VAL A 86 2.32 22.92 9.74
C VAL A 86 1.85 24.17 10.48
N GLY A 87 2.45 24.48 11.62
CA GLY A 87 2.17 25.72 12.36
C GLY A 87 0.82 25.68 13.09
N GLU A 88 0.02 26.73 12.94
CA GLU A 88 -1.26 26.88 13.67
C GLU A 88 -2.28 25.78 13.36
N ASP A 89 -2.31 25.29 12.12
CA ASP A 89 -3.28 24.25 11.73
C ASP A 89 -2.93 22.89 12.33
N GLN A 90 -1.64 22.64 12.58
CA GLN A 90 -1.21 21.45 13.30
C GLN A 90 -1.66 21.50 14.77
N LEU A 91 -1.57 22.69 15.40
CA LEU A 91 -2.00 22.86 16.79
C LEU A 91 -3.51 22.64 16.94
N LYS A 92 -4.32 23.15 16.00
CA LYS A 92 -5.77 22.93 15.97
C LYS A 92 -6.15 21.45 15.81
N LEU A 93 -5.40 20.71 15.00
CA LEU A 93 -5.66 19.29 14.72
C LEU A 93 -5.06 18.35 15.76
N LYS A 94 -4.15 18.85 16.63
CA LYS A 94 -3.42 18.04 17.60
C LYS A 94 -4.35 17.33 18.58
N GLU A 95 -5.23 18.07 19.24
CA GLU A 95 -6.15 17.52 20.25
C GLU A 95 -7.08 16.46 19.64
N ALA A 96 -7.63 16.74 18.46
CA ALA A 96 -8.48 15.80 17.74
C ALA A 96 -7.71 14.52 17.33
N CYS A 97 -6.47 14.67 16.89
CA CYS A 97 -5.62 13.54 16.51
C CYS A 97 -5.23 12.68 17.74
N GLU A 98 -4.88 13.31 18.86
CA GLU A 98 -4.57 12.62 20.12
C GLU A 98 -5.77 11.82 20.65
N GLU A 99 -6.96 12.42 20.64
CA GLU A 99 -8.19 11.73 21.05
C GLU A 99 -8.52 10.58 20.09
N HIS A 100 -8.38 10.78 18.77
CA HIS A 100 -8.55 9.70 17.80
C HIS A 100 -7.61 8.51 18.05
N LEU A 101 -6.33 8.77 18.32
CA LEU A 101 -5.34 7.72 18.62
C LEU A 101 -5.67 7.00 19.92
N LYS A 102 -6.14 7.73 20.94
CA LYS A 102 -6.57 7.17 22.22
C LYS A 102 -7.78 6.25 22.03
N GLN A 103 -8.82 6.70 21.32
CA GLN A 103 -10.00 5.88 21.05
C GLN A 103 -9.66 4.61 20.24
N LYS A 104 -8.77 4.74 19.24
CA LYS A 104 -8.25 3.60 18.48
C LYS A 104 -7.53 2.59 19.37
N TYR A 105 -6.76 3.05 20.36
CA TYR A 105 -6.09 2.18 21.32
C TYR A 105 -7.10 1.47 22.24
N LEU A 106 -8.07 2.21 22.78
CA LEU A 106 -9.11 1.66 23.67
C LEU A 106 -9.95 0.59 22.96
N SER A 107 -10.43 0.88 21.75
CA SER A 107 -11.20 -0.08 20.94
C SER A 107 -10.42 -1.38 20.67
N LYS A 108 -9.12 -1.28 20.34
CA LYS A 108 -8.26 -2.47 20.18
C LYS A 108 -8.10 -3.25 21.48
N LYS A 109 -7.93 -2.55 22.60
CA LYS A 109 -7.78 -3.17 23.92
C LYS A 109 -9.04 -3.93 24.33
N GLU A 110 -10.21 -3.34 24.11
CA GLU A 110 -11.51 -3.98 24.40
C GLU A 110 -11.71 -5.19 23.49
N LYS A 111 -11.49 -5.04 22.18
CA LYS A 111 -11.54 -6.16 21.23
C LYS A 111 -10.67 -7.35 21.65
N THR A 112 -9.43 -7.11 22.09
CA THR A 112 -8.54 -8.19 22.53
C THR A 112 -9.09 -8.89 23.76
N LYS A 113 -9.63 -8.14 24.74
CA LYS A 113 -10.26 -8.72 25.93
C LYS A 113 -11.47 -9.58 25.58
N ASP A 114 -12.34 -9.09 24.69
CA ASP A 114 -13.54 -9.83 24.29
C ASP A 114 -13.19 -11.15 23.59
N ILE A 115 -12.13 -11.13 22.77
CA ILE A 115 -11.59 -12.33 22.13
C ILE A 115 -11.00 -13.30 23.17
N GLU A 116 -10.32 -12.79 24.20
CA GLU A 116 -9.77 -13.62 25.28
C GLU A 116 -10.88 -14.28 26.12
N LEU A 117 -11.94 -13.54 26.45
CA LEU A 117 -13.08 -14.06 27.21
C LEU A 117 -13.80 -15.22 26.49
N VAL A 118 -13.96 -15.14 25.16
CA VAL A 118 -14.56 -16.24 24.38
C VAL A 118 -13.66 -17.46 24.28
N LYS A 119 -12.33 -17.28 24.37
CA LYS A 119 -11.41 -18.43 24.40
C LYS A 119 -11.53 -19.22 25.71
N GLU A 120 -11.86 -18.54 26.80
CA GLU A 120 -12.00 -19.15 28.13
C GLU A 120 -13.40 -19.75 28.35
N ASP A 121 -14.45 -19.13 27.81
CA ASP A 121 -15.83 -19.59 27.93
C ASP A 121 -16.44 -19.90 26.55
N CYS A 122 -16.58 -21.19 26.25
CA CYS A 122 -17.02 -21.71 24.95
C CYS A 122 -18.52 -21.48 24.66
N ASN A 123 -19.27 -20.89 25.61
CA ASN A 123 -20.70 -20.60 25.43
C ASN A 123 -20.99 -19.17 24.96
N ASN A 124 -19.97 -18.32 24.83
CA ASN A 124 -20.15 -16.92 24.42
C ASN A 124 -19.78 -16.70 22.94
N ILE A 125 -20.58 -15.89 22.24
CA ILE A 125 -20.30 -15.45 20.88
C ILE A 125 -20.06 -13.95 20.92
N VAL A 126 -18.89 -13.50 20.45
CA VAL A 126 -18.54 -12.08 20.32
C VAL A 126 -18.67 -11.65 18.86
N ALA A 127 -19.45 -10.60 18.63
CA ALA A 127 -19.58 -9.94 17.33
C ALA A 127 -18.91 -8.56 17.38
N ILE A 128 -17.92 -8.34 16.51
CA ILE A 128 -17.18 -7.07 16.43
C ILE A 128 -17.47 -6.43 15.09
N TYR A 129 -17.96 -5.20 15.12
CA TYR A 129 -18.25 -4.41 13.93
C TYR A 129 -17.29 -3.23 13.83
N ASP A 130 -16.69 -3.05 12.66
CA ASP A 130 -15.93 -1.85 12.35
C ASP A 130 -16.88 -0.79 11.77
N LEU A 131 -17.25 0.19 12.61
CA LEU A 131 -18.12 1.30 12.21
C LEU A 131 -17.38 2.44 11.49
N GLN A 132 -16.05 2.36 11.41
CA GLN A 132 -15.23 3.30 10.66
C GLN A 132 -14.82 2.74 9.30
N ALA A 133 -15.24 1.52 8.96
CA ALA A 133 -15.10 0.99 7.63
C ALA A 133 -15.83 1.91 6.64
N VAL A 134 -15.10 2.44 5.65
CA VAL A 134 -15.70 3.08 4.49
C VAL A 134 -16.48 2.01 3.76
N MET A 135 -17.76 1.89 4.07
CA MET A 135 -18.67 1.03 3.32
C MET A 135 -18.94 1.73 2.01
N PRO A 136 -18.48 1.22 0.85
CA PRO A 136 -18.99 1.69 -0.42
C PRO A 136 -20.46 1.28 -0.46
N VAL A 137 -21.34 2.18 -0.01
CA VAL A 137 -22.75 2.04 -0.29
C VAL A 137 -22.83 2.10 -1.80
N SER A 138 -23.27 1.01 -2.43
CA SER A 138 -23.76 1.07 -3.79
C SER A 138 -25.04 1.89 -3.75
N ILE A 139 -24.88 3.21 -3.66
CA ILE A 139 -25.95 4.16 -3.82
C ILE A 139 -26.39 3.94 -5.27
N ARG A 140 -27.48 3.18 -5.44
CA ARG A 140 -28.14 2.95 -6.72
C ARG A 140 -28.87 4.21 -7.19
N TYR A 141 -28.22 5.37 -7.03
CA TYR A 141 -28.57 6.59 -7.73
C TYR A 141 -27.65 6.65 -8.93
N SER A 142 -28.26 6.41 -10.08
CA SER A 142 -27.74 6.63 -11.40
C SER A 142 -27.01 7.98 -11.53
N SER A 143 -25.69 8.00 -11.35
CA SER A 143 -24.72 8.89 -12.03
C SER A 143 -23.40 8.97 -11.26
N ALA A 144 -22.65 7.88 -11.19
CA ALA A 144 -21.21 7.95 -10.94
C ALA A 144 -20.56 6.73 -11.59
N PHE A 145 -20.66 6.70 -12.92
CA PHE A 145 -19.83 5.81 -13.72
C PHE A 145 -18.39 6.27 -13.55
N PHE A 146 -17.53 5.40 -13.05
CA PHE A 146 -16.10 5.50 -13.27
C PHE A 146 -15.89 5.49 -14.79
N THR A 147 -15.60 6.64 -15.38
CA THR A 147 -15.27 6.73 -16.80
C THR A 147 -13.86 6.19 -17.02
N ASN A 148 -13.84 5.02 -17.66
CA ASN A 148 -12.95 4.61 -18.74
C ASN A 148 -11.44 4.50 -18.46
N GLN A 149 -10.99 3.27 -18.23
CA GLN A 149 -9.75 2.81 -18.85
C GLN A 149 -10.05 2.57 -20.35
N SER A 150 -9.33 3.27 -21.21
CA SER A 150 -9.16 2.97 -22.63
C SER A 150 -7.74 2.46 -22.84
#